data_AF-A0A9E5N5X0-F1
#
_entry.id   AF-A0A9E5N5X0-F1
#
_cell.length_a   1.000
_cell.length_b   1.000
_cell.length_c   1.000
_cell.angle_alpha   90.00
_cell.angle_beta   90.00
_cell.angle_gamma   90.00
#
_symmetry.space_group_name_H-M   'P 1'
#
loop_
_entity.id
_entity.type
_entity.pdbx_description
1 polymer ?
#
loop_
_entity_poly.entity_id
_entity_poly.type
_entity_poly.pdbx_seq_one_letter_code
_entity_poly.pdbx_strand_id
1 'polypeptide(L)'
;QQMSLEGKVFPSLGTSEDIALLLAYEKGADLIVAVGTHFSLREFLEKARGGMASTFLVRLKVGELLVDAKGLSRLYPSPLPFGYLAAISGAALLAAIFLAAFAPQVRAGLEMLLLRLRSLF
;
A
#
# COMPACT_ATOMS: atom_id res chain seq x y z
N GLN A 1 12.81 -14.84 -20.00
CA GLN A 1 12.47 -13.66 -20.83
C GLN A 1 13.59 -12.65 -20.64
N GLN A 2 14.40 -12.39 -21.68
CA GLN A 2 15.32 -11.24 -21.67
C GLN A 2 14.52 -10.02 -22.11
N MET A 3 14.35 -9.05 -21.23
CA MET A 3 13.76 -7.76 -21.57
C MET A 3 14.79 -7.05 -22.46
N SER A 4 14.41 -6.62 -23.66
CA SER A 4 15.27 -5.90 -24.63
C SER A 4 15.60 -4.48 -24.13
N LEU A 5 16.27 -4.40 -22.99
CA LEU A 5 16.64 -3.17 -22.30
C LEU A 5 18.16 -3.03 -22.35
N GLU A 6 18.65 -1.88 -22.77
CA GLU A 6 20.06 -1.53 -22.65
C GLU A 6 20.40 -1.23 -21.18
N GLY A 7 21.36 -1.97 -20.63
CA GLY A 7 21.85 -1.79 -19.26
C GLY A 7 23.36 -1.61 -19.23
N LYS A 8 23.86 -0.89 -18.22
CA LYS A 8 25.30 -0.83 -17.92
C LYS A 8 25.64 -1.79 -16.79
N VAL A 9 26.73 -2.52 -16.94
CA VAL A 9 27.25 -3.40 -15.89
C VAL A 9 27.81 -2.53 -14.76
N PHE A 10 27.31 -2.74 -13.55
CA PHE A 10 27.79 -2.08 -12.34
C PHE A 10 28.45 -3.13 -11.43
N PRO A 11 29.79 -3.17 -11.34
CA PRO A 11 30.47 -4.13 -10.47
C PRO A 11 30.31 -3.71 -9.01
N SER A 12 29.94 -4.66 -8.16
CA SER A 12 29.79 -4.44 -6.71
C SER A 12 30.02 -5.73 -5.94
N LEU A 13 30.47 -5.58 -4.71
CA LEU A 13 30.63 -6.67 -3.74
C LEU A 13 29.34 -6.97 -2.96
N GLY A 14 28.35 -6.06 -3.01
CA GLY A 14 27.07 -6.19 -2.31
C GLY A 14 25.96 -6.80 -3.16
N THR A 15 24.74 -6.84 -2.60
CA THR A 15 23.56 -7.29 -3.35
C THR A 15 23.11 -6.26 -4.38
N SER A 16 22.20 -6.66 -5.26
CA SER A 16 21.55 -5.71 -6.19
C SER A 16 20.80 -4.59 -5.45
N GLU A 17 20.25 -4.87 -4.26
CA GLU A 17 19.57 -3.88 -3.43
C GLU A 17 20.56 -2.88 -2.84
N ASP A 18 21.72 -3.35 -2.39
CA ASP A 18 22.80 -2.51 -1.86
C ASP A 18 23.24 -1.48 -2.91
N ILE A 19 23.43 -1.92 -4.16
CA ILE A 19 23.81 -1.04 -5.27
C ILE A 19 22.70 -0.03 -5.56
N ALA A 20 21.44 -0.47 -5.55
CA ALA A 20 20.31 0.43 -5.81
C ALA A 20 20.20 1.53 -4.75
N LEU A 21 20.37 1.18 -3.47
CA LEU A 21 20.40 2.12 -2.35
C LEU A 21 21.56 3.10 -2.47
N LEU A 22 22.76 2.60 -2.74
CA LEU A 22 23.94 3.45 -2.93
C LEU A 22 23.79 4.36 -4.13
N LEU A 23 23.26 3.87 -5.26
CA LEU A 23 23.06 4.69 -6.45
C LEU A 23 22.06 5.81 -6.21
N ALA A 24 20.94 5.52 -5.53
CA ALA A 24 19.96 6.55 -5.17
C ALA A 24 20.56 7.60 -4.22
N TYR A 25 21.33 7.14 -3.22
CA TYR A 25 22.03 8.02 -2.28
C TYR A 25 23.04 8.93 -2.99
N GLU A 26 23.93 8.37 -3.81
CA GLU A 26 24.95 9.13 -4.56
C GLU A 26 24.34 10.05 -5.64
N LYS A 27 23.09 9.80 -6.05
CA LYS A 27 22.33 10.70 -6.94
C LYS A 27 21.60 11.81 -6.20
N GLY A 28 21.72 11.91 -4.87
CA GLY A 28 21.16 12.98 -4.06
C GLY A 28 19.66 12.83 -3.83
N ALA A 29 19.16 11.60 -3.65
CA ALA A 29 17.76 11.39 -3.29
C ALA A 29 17.45 11.99 -1.90
N ASP A 30 16.39 12.80 -1.80
CA ASP A 30 15.96 13.37 -0.51
C ASP A 30 15.28 12.34 0.42
N LEU A 31 14.77 11.24 -0.15
CA LEU A 31 14.10 10.16 0.56
C LEU A 31 14.18 8.87 -0.26
N ILE A 32 14.51 7.76 0.37
CA ILE A 32 14.54 6.43 -0.22
C ILE A 32 13.51 5.55 0.49
N VAL A 33 12.47 5.14 -0.23
CA VAL A 33 11.45 4.24 0.31
C VAL A 33 11.72 2.80 -0.14
N ALA A 34 12.13 1.97 0.80
CA ALA A 34 12.36 0.54 0.59
C ALA A 34 11.04 -0.23 0.62
N VAL A 35 10.65 -0.83 -0.51
CA VAL A 35 9.44 -1.68 -0.63
C VAL A 35 9.84 -3.12 -0.89
N GLY A 36 9.28 -4.06 -0.11
CA GLY A 36 9.51 -5.49 -0.32
C GLY A 36 10.90 -5.99 0.10
N THR A 37 11.69 -5.18 0.81
CA THR A 37 13.02 -5.62 1.25
C THR A 37 12.93 -6.75 2.29
N HIS A 38 13.79 -7.75 2.14
CA HIS A 38 13.84 -8.94 3.01
C HIS A 38 14.81 -8.77 4.19
N PHE A 39 15.30 -7.57 4.45
CA PHE A 39 16.26 -7.34 5.52
C PHE A 39 15.53 -7.00 6.83
N SER A 40 15.82 -7.75 7.88
CA SER A 40 15.55 -7.35 9.26
C SER A 40 16.83 -7.49 10.10
N LEU A 41 17.05 -6.58 11.05
CA LEU A 41 18.23 -6.65 11.94
C LEU A 41 18.25 -7.98 12.71
N ARG A 42 17.07 -8.47 13.08
CA ARG A 42 16.92 -9.76 13.75
C ARG A 42 17.38 -10.93 12.88
N GLU A 43 16.97 -10.98 11.61
CA GLU A 43 17.41 -12.02 10.68
C GLU A 43 18.91 -11.93 10.38
N PHE A 44 19.46 -10.71 10.30
CA PHE A 44 20.89 -10.48 10.19
C PHE A 44 21.65 -11.10 11.36
N LEU A 45 21.20 -10.83 12.59
CA LEU A 45 21.83 -11.35 13.81
C LEU A 45 21.65 -12.86 13.99
N GLU A 46 20.51 -13.44 13.58
CA GLU A 46 20.21 -14.86 13.77
C GLU A 46 20.81 -15.77 12.69
N LYS A 47 20.86 -15.33 11.43
CA LYS A 47 21.17 -16.21 10.28
C LYS A 47 22.35 -15.78 9.41
N ALA A 48 22.90 -14.57 9.60
CA ALA A 48 24.08 -14.01 8.93
C ALA A 48 24.46 -14.71 7.60
N ARG A 49 23.65 -14.50 6.55
CA ARG A 49 23.92 -15.09 5.22
C ARG A 49 24.92 -14.23 4.44
N GLY A 50 25.60 -14.84 3.47
CA GLY A 50 26.44 -14.12 2.51
C GLY A 50 25.66 -12.99 1.83
N GLY A 51 26.24 -11.78 1.82
CA GLY A 51 25.59 -10.55 1.34
C GLY A 51 24.87 -9.72 2.40
N MET A 52 24.53 -10.26 3.58
CA MET A 52 23.82 -9.45 4.59
C MET A 52 24.71 -8.40 5.28
N ALA A 53 26.03 -8.65 5.36
CA ALA A 53 26.96 -7.71 5.97
C ALA A 53 27.08 -6.42 5.14
N SER A 54 27.13 -6.54 3.80
CA SER A 54 27.11 -5.38 2.91
C SER A 54 25.76 -4.66 3.00
N THR A 55 24.65 -5.40 3.05
CA THR A 55 23.32 -4.81 3.23
C THR A 55 23.19 -4.05 4.54
N PHE A 56 23.73 -4.57 5.64
CA PHE A 56 23.73 -3.87 6.91
C PHE A 56 24.54 -2.56 6.83
N LEU A 57 25.76 -2.61 6.31
CA LEU A 57 26.61 -1.42 6.17
C LEU A 57 26.02 -0.37 5.23
N VAL A 58 25.43 -0.79 4.11
CA VAL A 58 24.76 0.12 3.18
C VAL A 58 23.55 0.77 3.83
N ARG A 59 22.70 0.02 4.53
CA ARG A 59 21.56 0.59 5.27
C ARG A 59 21.99 1.51 6.41
N LEU A 60 23.16 1.31 7.01
CA LEU A 60 23.75 2.28 7.94
C LEU A 60 24.18 3.56 7.22
N LYS A 61 24.85 3.45 6.07
CA LYS A 61 25.28 4.61 5.27
C LYS A 61 24.09 5.45 4.80
N VAL A 62 23.05 4.81 4.27
CA VAL A 62 21.88 5.51 3.71
C VAL A 62 20.77 5.75 4.74
N GLY A 63 20.98 5.35 5.99
CA GLY A 63 19.94 5.21 7.01
C GLY A 63 19.19 6.49 7.35
N GLU A 64 19.85 7.65 7.21
CA GLU A 64 19.25 8.98 7.39
C GLU A 64 18.11 9.28 6.40
N LEU A 65 18.19 8.72 5.19
CA LEU A 65 17.24 8.97 4.10
C LEU A 65 16.37 7.74 3.82
N LEU A 66 16.65 6.61 4.47
CA LEU A 66 16.02 5.31 4.19
C LEU A 66 14.81 5.07 5.10
N VAL A 67 13.64 4.93 4.49
CA VAL A 67 12.40 4.54 5.17
C VAL A 67 11.89 3.22 4.63
N ASP A 68 11.58 2.29 5.53
CA ASP A 68 10.95 1.03 5.16
C ASP A 68 9.44 1.23 4.97
N ALA A 69 8.91 0.78 3.84
CA ALA A 69 7.47 0.83 3.58
C ALA A 69 6.68 -0.06 4.54
N LYS A 70 7.32 -1.08 5.16
CA LYS A 70 6.71 -1.85 6.27
C LYS A 70 6.51 -0.94 7.48
N GLY A 71 5.32 -0.37 7.58
CA GLY A 71 4.90 0.47 8.70
C GLY A 71 4.71 1.94 8.34
N LEU A 72 5.08 2.36 7.12
CA LEU A 72 4.82 3.72 6.65
C LEU A 72 3.32 4.05 6.70
N SER A 73 2.44 3.09 6.36
CA SER A 73 0.98 3.24 6.45
C SER A 73 0.46 3.41 7.88
N ARG A 74 1.24 3.02 8.91
CA ARG A 74 0.90 3.23 10.31
C ARG A 74 1.38 4.60 10.82
N LEU A 75 2.50 5.09 10.29
CA LEU A 75 3.08 6.38 10.65
C LEU A 75 2.43 7.55 9.91
N TYR A 76 2.02 7.32 8.66
CA TYR A 76 1.30 8.28 7.82
C TYR A 76 -0.11 7.75 7.52
N PRO A 77 -1.07 7.97 8.41
CA PRO A 77 -2.46 7.72 8.08
C PRO A 77 -2.87 8.65 6.92
N SER A 78 -3.37 8.08 5.83
CA SER A 78 -4.00 8.85 4.76
C SER A 78 -5.48 9.04 5.11
N PRO A 79 -5.91 10.22 5.59
CA PRO A 79 -7.31 10.44 5.89
C PRO A 79 -8.12 10.31 4.60
N LEU A 80 -9.20 9.52 4.65
CA LEU A 80 -10.11 9.41 3.52
C LEU A 80 -10.76 10.78 3.28
N PRO A 81 -10.66 11.35 2.06
CA PRO A 81 -11.28 12.64 1.78
C PRO A 81 -12.78 12.51 1.93
N PHE A 82 -13.44 13.54 2.48
CA PHE A 82 -14.90 13.55 2.63
C PHE A 82 -15.61 13.32 1.29
N GLY A 83 -15.02 13.75 0.17
CA GLY A 83 -15.53 13.49 -1.18
C GLY A 83 -15.65 12.00 -1.53
N TYR A 84 -14.74 11.15 -1.07
CA TYR A 84 -14.83 9.70 -1.28
C TYR A 84 -15.99 9.09 -0.49
N LEU A 85 -16.17 9.52 0.76
CA LEU A 85 -17.31 9.08 1.57
C LEU A 85 -18.62 9.51 0.93
N ALA A 86 -18.73 10.78 0.51
CA ALA A 86 -19.91 11.29 -0.18
C ALA A 86 -20.20 10.55 -1.48
N ALA A 87 -19.17 10.22 -2.28
CA ALA A 87 -19.32 9.48 -3.53
C ALA A 87 -19.81 8.03 -3.28
N ILE A 88 -19.24 7.34 -2.29
CA ILE A 88 -19.64 5.98 -1.93
C ILE A 88 -21.07 5.97 -1.39
N SER A 89 -21.41 6.89 -0.48
CA SER A 89 -22.76 7.03 0.04
C SER A 89 -23.75 7.39 -1.06
N GLY A 90 -23.39 8.28 -1.97
CA GLY A 90 -24.21 8.66 -3.12
C GLY A 90 -24.45 7.50 -4.09
N ALA A 91 -23.42 6.72 -4.40
CA ALA A 91 -23.54 5.53 -5.25
C ALA A 91 -24.45 4.47 -4.60
N ALA A 92 -24.31 4.25 -3.28
CA ALA A 92 -25.16 3.34 -2.53
C ALA A 92 -26.63 3.80 -2.51
N LEU A 93 -26.88 5.09 -2.31
CA LEU A 93 -28.21 5.70 -2.37
C LEU A 93 -28.84 5.55 -3.77
N LEU A 94 -28.09 5.84 -4.83
CA LEU A 94 -28.56 5.67 -6.20
C LEU A 94 -28.91 4.21 -6.50
N ALA A 95 -28.06 3.27 -6.09
CA ALA A 95 -28.34 1.83 -6.24
C ALA A 95 -29.60 1.42 -5.46
N ALA A 96 -29.79 1.92 -4.24
CA ALA A 96 -30.98 1.63 -3.44
C ALA A 96 -32.26 2.22 -4.06
N ILE A 97 -32.21 3.46 -4.56
CA ILE A 97 -33.31 4.09 -5.29
C ILE A 97 -33.64 3.30 -6.55
N PHE A 98 -32.63 2.88 -7.31
CA PHE A 98 -32.82 2.07 -8.50
C PHE A 98 -33.49 0.73 -8.17
N LEU A 99 -33.03 0.03 -7.13
CA LEU A 99 -33.67 -1.21 -6.68
C LEU A 99 -35.11 -0.98 -6.24
N ALA A 100 -35.38 0.06 -5.45
CA ALA A 100 -36.74 0.40 -5.03
C ALA A 100 -37.63 0.82 -6.23
N ALA A 101 -37.05 1.43 -7.26
CA ALA A 101 -37.79 1.85 -8.44
C ALA A 101 -38.02 0.73 -9.46
N PHE A 102 -37.11 -0.22 -9.61
CA PHE A 102 -37.19 -1.18 -10.72
C PHE A 102 -37.38 -2.63 -10.28
N ALA A 103 -37.22 -2.96 -8.99
CA ALA A 103 -37.46 -4.31 -8.48
C ALA A 103 -38.84 -4.42 -7.80
N PRO A 104 -39.84 -5.07 -8.43
CA PRO A 104 -41.19 -5.19 -7.87
C PRO A 104 -41.23 -5.96 -6.54
N GLN A 105 -40.32 -6.91 -6.34
CA GLN A 105 -40.19 -7.67 -5.09
C GLN A 105 -39.75 -6.76 -3.92
N VAL A 106 -38.87 -5.79 -4.18
CA VAL A 106 -38.40 -4.82 -3.17
C VAL A 106 -39.51 -3.83 -2.81
N ARG A 107 -40.26 -3.35 -3.80
CA ARG A 107 -41.44 -2.48 -3.58
C ARG A 107 -42.49 -3.15 -2.70
N ALA A 108 -42.88 -4.38 -3.05
CA ALA A 108 -43.85 -5.14 -2.27
C ALA A 108 -43.37 -5.36 -0.82
N GLY A 109 -42.08 -5.66 -0.64
CA GLY A 109 -41.46 -5.78 0.68
C GLY A 109 -41.51 -4.47 1.49
N LEU A 110 -41.20 -3.34 0.85
CA LEU A 110 -41.25 -2.01 1.48
C LEU A 110 -42.67 -1.59 1.86
N GLU A 111 -43.66 -1.83 0.99
CA GLU A 111 -45.07 -1.52 1.28
C GLU A 111 -45.59 -2.33 2.46
N MET A 112 -45.30 -3.64 2.51
CA MET A 112 -45.67 -4.49 3.64
C MET A 112 -45.02 -4.01 4.95
N LEU A 113 -43.75 -3.60 4.90
CA LEU A 113 -43.04 -3.05 6.07
C LEU A 113 -43.69 -1.75 6.56
N LEU A 114 -44.00 -0.82 5.65
CA LEU A 114 -44.61 0.47 5.96
C LEU A 114 -46.00 0.30 6.56
N LEU A 115 -46.82 -0.60 6.00
CA LEU A 115 -48.15 -0.91 6.53
C LEU A 115 -48.07 -1.50 7.95
N ARG A 116 -47.08 -2.36 8.20
CA ARG A 116 -46.89 -2.96 9.52
C ARG A 116 -46.42 -1.93 10.56
N LEU A 117 -45.52 -1.03 10.17
CA LEU A 117 -45.11 0.10 11.03
C LEU A 117 -46.27 1.04 11.35
N ARG A 118 -47.11 1.35 10.35
CA ARG A 118 -48.32 2.16 10.54
C ARG A 118 -49.38 1.48 11.41
N SER A 119 -49.37 0.15 11.49
CA SER A 119 -50.28 -0.60 12.38
C SER A 119 -49.77 -0.73 13.82
N LEU A 120 -48.49 -0.42 14.06
CA LEU A 120 -47.85 -0.49 15.37
C LEU A 120 -47.83 0.85 16.13
N PHE A 121 -48.08 1.96 15.43
CA PHE A 121 -48.23 3.32 15.96
C PHE A 121 -49.66 3.81 15.74
#